data_AF-A0A3N0V5Q9-F1
#
_entry.id   AF-A0A3N0V5Q9-F1
#
_cell.length_a   1.000
_cell.length_b   1.000
_cell.length_c   1.000
_cell.angle_alpha   90.00
_cell.angle_beta   90.00
_cell.angle_gamma   90.00
#
_symmetry.space_group_name_H-M   'P 1'
#
loop_
_entity.id
_entity.type
_entity.pdbx_description
1 polymer ?
#
loop_
_entity_poly.entity_id
_entity_poly.type
_entity_poly.pdbx_seq_one_letter_code
_entity_poly.pdbx_strand_id
1 'polypeptide(L)'
;MQTRHFVLSSDGSIREFSAEQAALIASGTDRIPEFAAQRVRYLQLTLDDAAETELKIQTAGASIRFDAEGRMAEAGPPADNETFSRFEHDACVQWALKDLPAAPVTFH
;
A
#
# COMPACT_ATOMS: atom_id res chain seq x y z
N MET A 1 2.02 -4.15 15.40
CA MET A 1 2.41 -3.98 13.98
C MET A 1 1.20 -4.15 13.09
N GLN A 2 0.81 -3.10 12.38
CA GLN A 2 -0.26 -3.13 11.38
C GLN A 2 0.35 -2.89 10.01
N THR A 3 0.16 -3.82 9.08
CA THR A 3 0.63 -3.66 7.70
C THR A 3 -0.55 -3.40 6.79
N ARG A 4 -0.47 -2.30 6.04
CA ARG A 4 -1.42 -1.88 5.02
C ARG A 4 -0.74 -1.90 3.66
N HIS A 5 -1.50 -2.20 2.64
CA HIS A 5 -0.99 -2.32 1.28
C HIS A 5 -1.77 -1.38 0.39
N PHE A 6 -1.06 -0.52 -0.31
CA PHE A 6 -1.64 0.45 -1.22
C PHE A 6 -1.22 0.12 -2.65
N VAL A 7 -2.16 0.16 -3.57
CA VAL A 7 -1.91 0.03 -5.00
C VAL A 7 -2.27 1.34 -5.67
N LEU A 8 -1.34 1.88 -6.44
CA LEU A 8 -1.51 3.04 -7.28
C LEU A 8 -1.57 2.62 -8.73
N SER A 9 -2.72 2.86 -9.34
CA SER A 9 -2.92 2.69 -10.77
C SER A 9 -2.32 3.84 -11.56
N SER A 10 -2.04 3.60 -12.83
CA SER A 10 -1.56 4.62 -13.77
C SER A 10 -2.54 5.78 -13.95
N ASP A 11 -3.82 5.57 -13.63
CA ASP A 11 -4.89 6.57 -13.62
C ASP A 11 -4.86 7.50 -12.39
N GLY A 12 -3.95 7.26 -11.43
CA GLY A 12 -3.85 8.04 -10.20
C GLY A 12 -4.81 7.61 -9.08
N SER A 13 -5.58 6.53 -9.30
CA SER A 13 -6.40 5.90 -8.27
C SER A 13 -5.53 5.15 -7.24
N ILE A 14 -5.73 5.44 -5.96
CA ILE A 14 -5.11 4.75 -4.83
C ILE A 14 -6.14 3.77 -4.24
N ARG A 15 -5.75 2.50 -4.06
CA ARG A 15 -6.59 1.48 -3.44
C ARG A 15 -5.88 0.81 -2.27
N GLU A 16 -6.55 0.72 -1.13
CA GLU A 16 -6.05 0.04 0.07
C GLU A 16 -6.48 -1.43 0.06
N PHE A 17 -5.56 -2.30 0.48
CA PHE A 17 -5.73 -3.71 0.71
C PHE A 17 -5.20 -4.08 2.09
N SER A 18 -5.92 -4.97 2.78
CA SER A 18 -5.43 -5.58 4.01
C SER A 18 -4.31 -6.58 3.72
N ALA A 19 -3.55 -6.96 4.75
CA ALA A 19 -2.47 -7.94 4.61
C ALA A 19 -2.93 -9.29 4.06
N GLU A 20 -4.12 -9.73 4.48
CA GLU A 20 -4.73 -10.95 3.97
C GLU A 20 -5.09 -10.84 2.48
N GLN A 21 -5.70 -9.72 2.07
CA GLN A 21 -6.03 -9.48 0.67
C GLN A 21 -4.77 -9.40 -0.20
N ALA A 22 -3.75 -8.66 0.25
CA ALA A 22 -2.47 -8.58 -0.44
C ALA A 22 -1.80 -9.95 -0.59
N ALA A 23 -1.87 -10.80 0.44
CA ALA A 23 -1.34 -12.17 0.38
C ALA A 23 -2.10 -13.05 -0.64
N LEU A 24 -3.42 -12.92 -0.72
CA LEU A 24 -4.24 -13.65 -1.71
C LEU A 24 -3.92 -13.21 -3.14
N ILE A 25 -3.73 -11.91 -3.36
CA ILE A 25 -3.34 -11.33 -4.66
C ILE A 25 -1.93 -11.80 -5.03
N ALA A 26 -0.98 -11.74 -4.08
CA ALA A 26 0.40 -12.18 -4.29
C ALA A 26 0.51 -13.69 -4.57
N SER A 27 -0.38 -14.48 -3.98
CA SER A 27 -0.49 -15.92 -4.24
C SER A 27 -1.21 -16.24 -5.55
N GLY A 28 -1.72 -15.24 -6.27
CA GLY A 28 -2.52 -15.42 -7.50
C GLY A 28 -3.89 -16.07 -7.26
N THR A 29 -4.31 -16.18 -6.00
CA THR A 29 -5.61 -16.77 -5.61
C THR A 29 -6.73 -15.78 -5.84
N ASP A 30 -6.49 -14.51 -5.49
CA ASP A 30 -7.38 -13.41 -5.81
C ASP A 30 -6.98 -12.74 -7.13
N ARG A 31 -7.97 -12.24 -7.88
CA ARG A 31 -7.75 -11.56 -9.16
C ARG A 31 -8.43 -10.20 -9.15
N ILE A 32 -7.72 -9.22 -9.67
CA ILE A 32 -8.14 -7.83 -9.75
C ILE A 32 -8.27 -7.45 -11.23
N PRO A 33 -9.44 -7.70 -11.86
CA PRO A 33 -9.63 -7.50 -13.29
C PRO A 33 -9.50 -6.03 -13.73
N GLU A 34 -9.70 -5.07 -12.84
CA GLU A 34 -9.42 -3.64 -13.09
C GLU A 34 -7.95 -3.34 -13.39
N PHE A 35 -7.02 -4.20 -12.94
CA PHE A 35 -5.59 -4.09 -13.23
C PHE A 35 -5.14 -5.10 -14.29
N ALA A 36 -6.07 -5.79 -14.96
CA ALA A 36 -5.75 -6.77 -16.00
C ALA A 36 -4.85 -6.17 -17.09
N ALA A 37 -3.80 -6.90 -17.45
CA ALA A 37 -2.76 -6.51 -18.39
C ALA A 37 -2.06 -5.17 -18.08
N GLN A 38 -2.12 -4.70 -16.84
CA GLN A 38 -1.51 -3.45 -16.41
C GLN A 38 -0.38 -3.67 -15.40
N ARG A 39 0.50 -2.68 -15.35
CA ARG A 39 1.54 -2.56 -14.32
C ARG A 39 1.10 -1.46 -13.37
N VAL A 40 1.12 -1.77 -12.09
CA VAL A 40 0.71 -0.86 -11.02
C VAL A 40 1.83 -0.72 -10.01
N ARG A 41 1.83 0.41 -9.32
CA ARG A 41 2.80 0.70 -8.26
C ARG A 41 2.20 0.22 -6.94
N TYR A 42 2.99 -0.43 -6.13
CA TYR A 42 2.56 -0.97 -4.85
C TYR A 42 3.38 -0.35 -3.73
N LEU A 43 2.71 0.07 -2.66
CA LEU A 43 3.32 0.62 -1.47
C LEU A 43 2.84 -0.20 -0.26
N GLN A 44 3.76 -0.92 0.37
CA GLN A 44 3.52 -1.48 1.68
C GLN A 44 3.83 -0.42 2.74
N LEU A 45 2.91 -0.24 3.67
CA LEU A 45 3.07 0.62 4.83
C LEU A 45 2.90 -0.21 6.09
N THR A 46 3.93 -0.24 6.92
CA THR A 46 3.94 -0.93 8.21
C THR A 46 3.96 0.12 9.32
N LEU A 47 2.89 0.15 10.10
CA LEU A 47 2.80 0.92 11.33
C LEU A 47 3.22 0.03 12.49
N ASP A 48 4.23 0.49 13.23
CA ASP A 48 4.65 -0.09 14.48
C ASP A 48 4.30 0.85 15.63
N ASP A 49 3.27 0.48 16.37
CA ASP A 49 2.77 1.14 17.58
C ASP A 49 3.33 0.47 18.86
N ALA A 50 4.33 -0.41 18.71
CA ALA A 50 4.90 -1.14 19.85
C ALA A 50 5.66 -0.24 20.84
N ALA A 51 6.01 0.98 20.43
CA ALA A 51 6.60 1.97 21.32
C ALA A 51 5.51 2.89 21.88
N GLU A 52 5.35 2.88 23.21
CA GLU A 52 4.39 3.71 23.96
C GLU A 52 4.54 5.23 23.71
N THR A 53 5.64 5.67 23.09
CA THR A 53 5.99 7.08 22.92
C THR A 53 6.08 7.54 21.46
N GLU A 54 6.29 6.63 20.49
CA GLU A 54 6.54 7.00 19.09
C GLU A 54 5.96 5.97 18.12
N LEU A 55 5.06 6.42 17.24
CA LEU A 55 4.56 5.61 16.13
C LEU A 55 5.63 5.54 15.04
N LYS A 56 6.14 4.35 14.75
CA LYS A 56 7.11 4.13 13.66
C LYS A 56 6.39 3.72 12.38
N ILE A 57 6.62 4.49 11.32
CA ILE A 57 6.06 4.21 10.00
C ILE A 57 7.19 3.76 9.08
N GLN A 58 7.06 2.56 8.54
CA GLN A 58 7.98 2.01 7.54
C GLN A 58 7.22 1.82 6.24
N THR A 59 7.84 2.21 5.14
CA THR A 59 7.23 2.14 3.81
C THR A 59 8.16 1.43 2.85
N ALA A 60 7.61 0.55 2.02
CA ALA A 60 8.34 -0.20 1.01
C ALA A 60 7.59 -0.16 -0.33
N GLY A 61 8.23 0.40 -1.35
CA GLY A 61 7.69 0.46 -2.70
C GLY A 61 8.07 -0.79 -3.52
N ALA A 62 7.14 -1.26 -4.34
CA ALA A 62 7.33 -2.31 -5.34
C ALA A 62 6.54 -1.98 -6.62
N SER A 63 6.88 -2.62 -7.73
CA SER A 63 6.06 -2.63 -8.94
C SER A 63 5.48 -4.01 -9.15
N ILE A 64 4.17 -4.08 -9.36
CA ILE A 64 3.44 -5.33 -9.62
C ILE A 64 2.89 -5.29 -11.03
N ARG A 65 3.15 -6.35 -11.80
CA ARG A 65 2.56 -6.58 -13.11
C ARG A 65 1.47 -7.62 -13.00
N PHE A 66 0.31 -7.29 -13.55
CA PHE A 66 -0.82 -8.19 -13.65
C PHE A 66 -0.94 -8.78 -15.06
N ASP A 67 -1.39 -10.03 -15.14
CA ASP A 67 -1.71 -10.73 -16.38
C ASP A 67 -3.05 -10.27 -16.97
N ALA A 68 -3.42 -10.71 -18.18
CA ALA A 68 -4.68 -10.41 -18.86
C ALA A 68 -5.93 -10.82 -18.05
N GLU A 69 -5.81 -11.76 -17.12
CA GLU A 69 -6.91 -12.14 -16.21
C GLU A 69 -6.98 -11.28 -14.93
N GLY A 70 -6.04 -10.34 -14.72
CA GLY A 70 -5.95 -9.55 -13.49
C GLY A 70 -5.30 -10.29 -12.32
N ARG A 71 -4.54 -11.35 -12.59
CA ARG A 71 -3.73 -12.03 -11.57
C ARG A 71 -2.33 -11.45 -11.52
N MET A 72 -1.72 -11.42 -10.34
CA MET A 72 -0.33 -11.02 -10.22
C MET A 72 0.56 -11.99 -11.01
N ALA A 73 1.28 -11.45 -12.00
CA ALA A 73 2.20 -12.19 -12.85
C ALA A 73 3.65 -12.02 -12.38
N GLU A 74 4.01 -10.81 -11.96
CA GLU A 74 5.37 -10.46 -11.55
C GLU A 74 5.31 -9.37 -10.45
N ALA A 75 6.16 -9.48 -9.43
CA ALA A 75 6.48 -8.37 -8.54
C ALA A 75 7.99 -8.17 -8.51
N GLY A 76 8.39 -6.91 -8.64
CA GLY A 76 9.80 -6.52 -8.62
C GLY A 76 10.00 -5.19 -7.91
N PRO A 77 11.26 -4.79 -7.71
CA PRO A 77 11.57 -3.44 -7.25
C PRO A 77 11.02 -2.43 -8.26
N PRO A 78 10.54 -1.27 -7.79
CA PRO A 78 10.09 -0.22 -8.68
C PRO A 78 11.29 0.31 -9.46
N ALA A 79 11.13 0.58 -10.76
CA ALA A 79 12.14 1.34 -11.50
C ALA A 79 12.21 2.78 -10.97
N ASP A 80 13.29 3.50 -11.27
CA ASP A 80 13.49 4.89 -10.81
C ASP A 80 12.29 5.80 -11.17
N ASN A 81 11.70 5.59 -12.35
CA ASN A 81 10.51 6.30 -12.86
C ASN A 81 9.16 5.79 -12.30
N GLU A 82 9.20 4.74 -11.48
CA GLU A 82 8.04 4.15 -10.79
C GLU A 82 8.08 4.41 -9.28
N THR A 83 9.06 5.19 -8.82
CA THR A 83 9.17 5.63 -7.45
C THR A 83 8.00 6.55 -7.11
N PHE A 84 7.39 6.31 -5.95
CA PHE A 84 6.33 7.16 -5.43
C PHE A 84 6.84 8.58 -5.22
N SER A 85 6.08 9.57 -5.70
CA SER A 85 6.33 10.96 -5.37
C SER A 85 6.14 11.17 -3.86
N ARG A 86 6.82 12.18 -3.30
CA ARG A 86 6.64 12.58 -1.90
C ARG A 86 5.16 12.81 -1.55
N PHE A 87 4.38 13.36 -2.48
CA PHE A 87 2.95 13.57 -2.29
C PHE A 87 2.16 12.27 -2.19
N GLU A 88 2.36 11.31 -3.10
CA GLU A 88 1.68 10.01 -3.09
C GLU A 88 2.01 9.23 -1.82
N HIS A 89 3.28 9.32 -1.41
CA HIS A 89 3.77 8.76 -0.16
C HIS A 89 3.06 9.37 1.05
N ASP A 90 3.04 10.70 1.14
CA ASP A 90 2.41 11.41 2.25
C ASP A 90 0.91 11.13 2.31
N ALA A 91 0.23 11.09 1.16
CA ALA A 91 -1.19 10.75 1.07
C ALA A 91 -1.48 9.34 1.61
N CYS A 92 -0.67 8.33 1.24
CA CYS A 92 -0.83 6.97 1.77
C CYS A 92 -0.56 6.91 3.28
N VAL A 93 0.43 7.65 3.76
CA VAL A 93 0.74 7.75 5.20
C VAL A 93 -0.43 8.38 5.95
N GLN A 94 -0.91 9.55 5.52
CA GLN A 94 -2.07 10.21 6.12
C GLN A 94 -3.32 9.33 6.08
N TRP A 95 -3.54 8.61 4.98
CA TRP A 95 -4.65 7.67 4.85
C TRP A 95 -4.56 6.53 5.87
N ALA A 96 -3.36 5.96 6.04
CA ALA A 96 -3.12 4.90 7.01
C ALA A 96 -3.29 5.38 8.45
N LEU A 97 -2.92 6.64 8.73
CA LEU A 97 -3.08 7.28 10.03
C LEU A 97 -4.53 7.66 10.35
N LYS A 98 -5.40 7.83 9.34
CA LYS A 98 -6.81 8.23 9.52
C LYS A 98 -7.59 7.29 10.45
N ASP A 99 -7.21 6.01 10.46
CA ASP A 99 -7.90 4.97 11.24
C ASP A 99 -7.30 4.78 12.64
N LEU A 100 -6.17 5.43 12.94
CA LEU A 100 -5.67 5.46 14.31
C LEU A 100 -6.66 6.27 15.15
N PRO A 101 -7.07 5.75 16.32
CA PRO A 101 -7.93 6.50 17.21
C PRO A 101 -7.21 7.80 17.54
N ALA A 102 -7.80 8.94 17.17
CA ALA A 102 -7.32 10.25 17.60
C ALA A 102 -7.23 10.19 19.12
N ALA A 103 -6.02 10.28 19.67
CA ALA A 103 -5.83 10.41 21.10
C ALA A 103 -6.74 11.55 21.57
N PRO A 104 -7.60 11.34 22.58
CA PRO A 104 -8.50 12.39 23.04
C PRO A 104 -7.63 13.57 23.43
N VAL A 105 -7.85 14.70 22.76
CA VAL A 105 -7.13 15.95 23.02
C VAL A 105 -7.39 16.29 24.48
N THR A 106 -6.41 16.03 25.34
CA THR A 106 -6.50 16.35 26.76
C THR A 106 -6.08 17.80 26.87
N PHE A 107 -7.05 18.70 26.98
CA PHE A 107 -6.79 20.10 27.34
C PHE A 107 -6.40 20.13 28.82
N HIS A 108 -5.21 20.63 29.13
CA HIS A 108 -4.72 20.92 30.49
C HIS A 108 -4.99 22.36 30.86
#